data_AF-A0A6N3T3E6-F1
#
_entry.id   AF-A0A6N3T3E6-F1
#
_cell.length_a   1.000
_cell.length_b   1.000
_cell.length_c   1.000
_cell.angle_alpha   90.00
_cell.angle_beta   90.00
_cell.angle_gamma   90.00
#
_symmetry.space_group_name_H-M   'P 1'
#
loop_
_entity.id
_entity.type
_entity.pdbx_description
1 polymer ?
#
loop_
_entity_poly.entity_id
_entity_poly.type
_entity_poly.pdbx_seq_one_letter_code
_entity_poly.pdbx_strand_id
1 'polypeptide(L)'
;MTTRHTLHSAYKSNFVTTDMPSNERTLRHEIWHRYQGDEWSAFDQLPPSIRQRLREHAYDAWAVNALVLWRHYKRVHGPTHRAERALIRYLDYCERLERDAFATRYNTDYGNPLPHDAAAVSILRYADTKSGNPL
;
A
#
# COMPACT_ATOMS: atom_id res chain seq x y z
N MET A 1 53.80 -17.02 -25.98
CA MET A 1 53.47 -16.64 -24.59
C MET A 1 52.33 -15.65 -24.65
N THR A 2 51.13 -16.09 -24.27
CA THR A 2 49.86 -15.42 -24.59
C THR A 2 49.32 -14.70 -23.35
N THR A 3 49.28 -13.37 -23.39
CA THR A 3 48.76 -12.53 -22.30
C THR A 3 47.23 -12.54 -22.34
N ARG A 4 46.61 -13.15 -21.32
CA ARG A 4 45.16 -13.09 -21.09
C ARG A 4 44.80 -11.74 -20.46
N HIS A 5 43.95 -10.96 -21.12
CA HIS A 5 43.21 -9.87 -20.50
C HIS A 5 42.18 -10.45 -19.53
N THR A 6 42.27 -10.10 -18.25
CA THR A 6 41.21 -10.35 -17.25
C THR A 6 40.73 -9.00 -16.75
N LEU A 7 39.55 -8.58 -17.22
CA LEU A 7 38.81 -7.46 -16.62
C LEU A 7 38.21 -7.97 -15.31
N HIS A 8 38.79 -7.54 -14.19
CA HIS A 8 38.21 -7.81 -12.87
C HIS A 8 37.09 -6.81 -12.60
N SER A 9 35.86 -7.33 -12.67
CA SER A 9 34.66 -6.79 -12.07
C SER A 9 34.84 -6.65 -10.56
N ALA A 10 34.54 -5.48 -10.00
CA ALA A 10 34.06 -5.30 -8.63
C ALA A 10 33.63 -3.84 -8.37
N TYR A 11 32.47 -3.42 -8.87
CA TYR A 11 31.74 -2.34 -8.20
C TYR A 11 31.09 -2.93 -6.94
N LYS A 12 31.80 -2.88 -5.81
CA LYS A 12 31.21 -3.08 -4.48
C LYS A 12 30.44 -1.81 -4.13
N SER A 13 29.15 -1.78 -4.43
CA SER A 13 28.26 -0.72 -3.92
C SER A 13 27.98 -0.98 -2.44
N ASN A 14 28.73 -0.31 -1.58
CA ASN A 14 28.37 -0.13 -0.18
C ASN A 14 27.15 0.80 -0.12
N PHE A 15 25.94 0.29 -0.31
CA PHE A 15 24.74 1.04 0.03
C PHE A 15 24.59 1.06 1.54
N VAL A 16 25.09 2.12 2.16
CA VAL A 16 24.63 2.58 3.46
C VAL A 16 23.14 2.89 3.29
N THR A 17 22.27 2.09 3.91
CA THR A 17 20.85 2.41 4.09
C THR A 17 20.79 3.64 4.97
N THR A 18 20.89 4.80 4.32
CA THR A 18 20.55 6.08 4.94
C THR A 18 19.04 6.02 5.11
N ASP A 19 18.59 5.76 6.33
CA ASP A 19 17.18 5.76 6.70
C ASP A 19 16.69 7.21 6.60
N MET A 20 16.34 7.61 5.37
CA MET A 20 15.76 8.92 5.11
C MET A 20 14.47 9.01 5.92
N PRO A 21 14.25 10.07 6.70
CA PRO A 21 13.05 10.18 7.53
C PRO A 21 11.83 10.06 6.62
N SER A 22 11.09 8.98 6.82
CA SER A 22 9.87 8.71 6.08
C SER A 22 8.83 9.77 6.44
N ASN A 23 8.21 10.40 5.44
CA ASN A 23 7.03 11.25 5.66
C ASN A 23 5.79 10.42 6.06
N GLU A 24 5.94 9.10 6.23
CA GLU A 24 4.91 8.22 6.76
C GLU A 24 4.62 8.59 8.21
N ARG A 25 3.48 9.27 8.41
CA ARG A 25 3.00 9.68 9.74
C ARG A 25 2.00 8.70 10.33
N THR A 26 1.77 7.56 9.68
CA THR A 26 0.86 6.53 10.15
C THR A 26 1.62 5.32 10.71
N LEU A 27 0.96 4.54 11.56
CA LEU A 27 1.50 3.31 12.17
C LEU A 27 1.58 2.14 11.17
N ARG A 28 1.44 2.38 9.86
CA ARG A 28 1.34 1.32 8.85
C ARG A 28 2.50 0.33 8.89
N HIS A 29 3.71 0.83 9.11
CA HIS A 29 4.93 0.03 9.21
C HIS A 29 5.00 -0.82 10.49
N GLU A 30 4.23 -0.47 11.52
CA GLU A 30 4.09 -1.26 12.75
C GLU A 30 2.99 -2.33 12.60
N ILE A 31 1.97 -2.07 11.77
CA ILE A 31 0.81 -2.95 11.57
C ILE A 31 1.08 -3.98 10.46
N TRP A 32 1.75 -3.57 9.39
CA TRP A 32 1.89 -4.37 8.18
C TRP A 32 3.35 -4.56 7.78
N HIS A 33 3.63 -5.75 7.26
CA HIS A 33 4.93 -6.05 6.67
C HIS A 33 5.06 -5.46 5.27
N ARG A 34 6.08 -4.62 5.04
CA ARG A 34 6.42 -4.11 3.71
C ARG A 34 7.34 -5.06 2.97
N TYR A 35 6.88 -5.59 1.84
CA TYR A 35 7.73 -6.35 0.92
C TYR A 35 8.65 -5.41 0.14
N GLN A 36 9.89 -5.84 -0.07
CA GLN A 36 10.89 -5.10 -0.84
C GLN A 36 10.68 -5.34 -2.35
N GLY A 37 10.91 -4.30 -3.15
CA GLY A 37 10.84 -4.38 -4.61
C GLY A 37 10.72 -3.03 -5.29
N ASP A 38 10.66 -3.04 -6.61
CA ASP A 38 10.39 -1.85 -7.42
C ASP A 38 8.88 -1.57 -7.45
N GLU A 39 8.46 -0.51 -6.76
CA GLU A 39 7.06 -0.09 -6.63
C GLU A 39 6.43 0.27 -7.99
N TRP A 40 7.18 0.93 -8.88
CA TRP A 40 6.66 1.35 -10.18
C TRP A 40 6.40 0.15 -11.08
N SER A 41 7.40 -0.72 -11.19
CA SER A 41 7.27 -1.98 -11.93
C SER A 41 6.18 -2.88 -11.34
N ALA A 42 6.03 -2.91 -10.01
CA ALA A 42 4.98 -3.68 -9.37
C ALA A 42 3.59 -3.12 -9.69
N PHE A 43 3.44 -1.80 -9.65
CA PHE A 43 2.20 -1.10 -9.96
C PHE A 43 1.75 -1.37 -11.40
N ASP A 44 2.67 -1.30 -12.37
CA ASP A 44 2.34 -1.49 -13.79
C ASP A 44 1.83 -2.91 -14.12
N GLN A 45 2.25 -3.91 -13.34
CA GLN A 45 1.80 -5.30 -13.47
C GLN A 45 0.38 -5.57 -12.93
N LEU A 46 -0.17 -4.65 -12.13
CA LEU A 46 -1.50 -4.81 -11.55
C LEU A 46 -2.60 -4.54 -12.59
N PRO A 47 -3.76 -5.21 -12.50
CA PRO A 47 -4.92 -4.88 -13.33
C PRO A 47 -5.39 -3.42 -13.16
N PRO A 48 -5.99 -2.81 -14.20
CA PRO A 48 -6.40 -1.40 -14.15
C PRO A 48 -7.31 -1.04 -12.96
N SER A 49 -8.25 -1.92 -12.62
CA SER A 49 -9.17 -1.75 -11.49
C SER A 49 -8.45 -1.67 -10.14
N ILE A 50 -7.45 -2.52 -9.93
CA ILE A 50 -6.64 -2.54 -8.70
C ILE A 50 -5.72 -1.31 -8.67
N ARG A 51 -5.10 -0.94 -9.79
CA ARG A 51 -4.30 0.29 -9.89
C ARG A 51 -5.12 1.53 -9.55
N GLN A 52 -6.35 1.60 -10.06
CA GLN A 52 -7.28 2.67 -9.72
C GLN A 52 -7.55 2.68 -8.21
N ARG A 53 -7.93 1.53 -7.63
CA ARG A 53 -8.22 1.45 -6.20
C ARG A 53 -7.02 1.85 -5.31
N LEU A 54 -5.80 1.51 -5.72
CA LEU A 54 -4.58 1.92 -5.01
C LEU A 54 -4.37 3.43 -5.05
N ARG A 55 -4.64 4.10 -6.17
CA ARG A 55 -4.57 5.57 -6.28
C ARG A 55 -5.62 6.28 -5.43
N GLU A 56 -6.73 5.61 -5.17
CA GLU A 56 -7.85 6.10 -4.37
C GLU A 56 -7.68 5.83 -2.88
N HIS A 57 -6.73 4.96 -2.53
CA HIS A 57 -6.43 4.59 -1.16
C HIS A 57 -5.94 5.83 -0.39
N ALA A 58 -6.54 6.11 0.76
CA ALA A 58 -6.21 7.25 1.62
C ALA A 58 -4.77 7.16 2.16
N TYR A 59 -4.27 5.93 2.21
CA TYR A 59 -2.95 5.55 2.69
C TYR A 59 -2.18 4.81 1.59
N ASP A 60 -0.86 4.88 1.57
CA ASP A 60 -0.06 4.15 0.57
C ASP A 60 -0.05 2.63 0.89
N ALA A 61 -0.82 1.85 0.13
CA ALA A 61 -0.93 0.40 0.36
C ALA A 61 0.27 -0.42 -0.17
N TRP A 62 1.31 0.24 -0.71
CA TRP A 62 2.51 -0.34 -1.33
C TRP A 62 2.22 -1.27 -2.51
N ALA A 63 2.62 -0.89 -3.72
CA ALA A 63 2.32 -1.62 -4.95
C ALA A 63 2.95 -3.03 -4.96
N VAL A 64 4.12 -3.21 -4.34
CA VAL A 64 4.75 -4.54 -4.18
C VAL A 64 3.86 -5.46 -3.36
N ASN A 65 3.30 -4.98 -2.24
CA ASN A 65 2.38 -5.76 -1.40
C ASN A 65 1.11 -6.14 -2.16
N ALA A 66 0.50 -5.16 -2.85
CA ALA A 66 -0.67 -5.40 -3.67
C ALA A 66 -0.41 -6.43 -4.79
N LEU A 67 0.78 -6.42 -5.40
CA LEU A 67 1.15 -7.39 -6.43
C LEU A 67 1.32 -8.81 -5.87
N VAL A 68 1.90 -8.96 -4.67
CA VAL A 68 1.98 -10.26 -3.98
C VAL A 68 0.58 -10.82 -3.74
N LEU A 69 -0.33 -10.00 -3.23
CA LEU A 69 -1.73 -10.40 -3.01
C LEU A 69 -2.43 -10.73 -4.34
N TRP A 70 -2.24 -9.91 -5.38
CA TRP A 70 -2.82 -10.16 -6.69
C TRP A 70 -2.37 -11.50 -7.26
N ARG A 71 -1.08 -11.84 -7.18
CA ARG A 71 -0.56 -13.15 -7.61
C ARG A 71 -1.23 -14.29 -6.86
N HIS A 72 -1.50 -14.12 -5.56
CA HIS A 72 -2.24 -15.10 -4.78
C HIS A 72 -3.69 -15.26 -5.28
N TYR A 73 -4.48 -14.18 -5.35
CA TYR A 73 -5.88 -14.23 -5.79
C TYR A 73 -6.01 -14.74 -7.24
N LYS A 74 -5.12 -14.31 -8.13
CA LYS A 74 -5.04 -14.78 -9.52
C LYS A 74 -4.78 -16.28 -9.60
N ARG A 75 -3.94 -16.83 -8.71
CA ARG A 75 -3.68 -18.28 -8.66
C ARG A 75 -4.90 -19.06 -8.16
N VAL A 76 -5.61 -18.54 -7.16
CA VAL A 76 -6.78 -19.23 -6.55
C VAL A 76 -8.03 -19.16 -7.43
N HIS A 77 -8.27 -18.03 -8.10
CA HIS A 77 -9.51 -17.77 -8.82
C HIS A 77 -9.35 -17.53 -10.33
N GLY A 78 -8.13 -17.62 -10.86
CA GLY A 78 -7.79 -17.20 -12.21
C GLY A 78 -7.74 -15.67 -12.38
N PRO A 79 -7.31 -15.16 -13.55
CA PRO A 79 -7.29 -13.74 -13.88
C PRO A 79 -8.72 -13.24 -14.21
N THR A 80 -9.62 -13.28 -13.24
CA THR A 80 -11.04 -12.95 -13.43
C THR A 80 -11.41 -11.66 -12.70
N HIS A 81 -12.46 -10.98 -13.17
CA HIS A 81 -13.03 -9.84 -12.44
C HIS A 81 -13.46 -10.20 -11.02
N ARG A 82 -13.84 -11.46 -10.75
CA ARG A 82 -14.15 -11.93 -9.40
C ARG A 82 -12.91 -11.88 -8.49
N ALA A 83 -11.74 -12.28 -9.00
CA ALA A 83 -10.48 -12.21 -8.28
C ALA A 83 -10.08 -10.76 -7.98
N GLU A 84 -10.19 -9.87 -8.98
CA GLU A 84 -9.94 -8.43 -8.80
C GLU A 84 -10.84 -7.84 -7.72
N ARG A 85 -12.16 -8.10 -7.79
CA ARG A 85 -13.12 -7.64 -6.78
C ARG A 85 -12.84 -8.20 -5.38
N ALA A 86 -12.32 -9.43 -5.28
CA ALA A 86 -11.95 -10.01 -4.00
C ALA A 86 -10.74 -9.30 -3.40
N LEU A 87 -9.73 -8.98 -4.21
CA LEU A 87 -8.59 -8.18 -3.76
C LEU A 87 -9.00 -6.76 -3.38
N ILE A 88 -9.84 -6.10 -4.19
CA ILE A 88 -10.34 -4.74 -3.87
C ILE A 88 -11.03 -4.73 -2.51
N ARG A 89 -11.94 -5.68 -2.24
CA ARG A 89 -12.58 -5.78 -0.91
C ARG A 89 -11.59 -6.02 0.22
N TYR A 90 -10.51 -6.76 -0.04
CA TYR A 90 -9.47 -6.97 0.96
C TYR A 90 -8.66 -5.68 1.21
N LEU A 91 -8.36 -4.91 0.16
CA LEU A 91 -7.74 -3.58 0.30
C LEU A 91 -8.66 -2.62 1.07
N ASP A 92 -9.96 -2.60 0.79
CA ASP A 92 -10.94 -1.81 1.57
C ASP A 92 -10.94 -2.19 3.05
N TYR A 93 -10.82 -3.49 3.34
CA TYR A 93 -10.73 -3.99 4.71
C TYR A 93 -9.44 -3.52 5.40
N CYS A 94 -8.29 -3.62 4.72
CA CYS A 94 -7.01 -3.11 5.23
C CYS A 94 -7.07 -1.60 5.49
N GLU A 95 -7.61 -0.81 4.55
CA GLU A 95 -7.75 0.64 4.71
C GLU A 95 -8.57 0.99 5.95
N ARG A 96 -9.68 0.29 6.19
CA ARG A 96 -10.49 0.49 7.40
C ARG A 96 -9.68 0.22 8.67
N LEU A 97 -8.93 -0.89 8.72
CA LEU A 97 -8.07 -1.19 9.87
C LEU A 97 -6.99 -0.13 10.11
N GLU A 98 -6.39 0.38 9.03
CA GLU A 98 -5.40 1.46 9.11
C GLU A 98 -6.01 2.76 9.65
N ARG A 99 -7.22 3.11 9.18
CA ARG A 99 -7.96 4.28 9.67
C ARG A 99 -8.28 4.15 11.15
N ASP A 100 -8.81 3.01 11.57
CA ASP A 100 -9.17 2.75 12.97
C ASP A 100 -7.94 2.82 13.89
N ALA A 101 -6.81 2.23 13.45
CA ALA A 101 -5.56 2.29 14.20
C ALA A 101 -5.01 3.72 14.29
N PHE A 102 -5.07 4.49 13.20
CA PHE A 102 -4.64 5.88 13.20
C PHE A 102 -5.52 6.77 14.07
N ALA A 103 -6.85 6.62 14.00
CA ALA A 103 -7.79 7.35 14.85
C ALA A 103 -7.58 7.05 16.33
N THR A 104 -7.37 5.77 16.67
CA THR A 104 -7.08 5.34 18.05
C THR A 104 -5.80 5.98 18.58
N ARG A 105 -4.72 5.97 17.78
CA ARG A 105 -3.45 6.59 18.16
C ARG A 105 -3.57 8.10 18.32
N TYR A 106 -4.22 8.75 17.37
CA TYR A 106 -4.43 10.20 17.40
C TYR A 106 -5.22 10.62 18.65
N ASN A 107 -6.28 9.89 19.00
CA ASN A 107 -7.04 10.18 20.21
C ASN A 107 -6.19 9.97 21.48
N THR A 108 -5.40 8.91 21.53
CA THR A 108 -4.50 8.64 22.66
C THR A 108 -3.47 9.76 22.84
N ASP A 109 -2.87 10.25 21.74
CA ASP A 109 -1.79 11.23 21.78
C ASP A 109 -2.31 12.67 22.01
N TYR A 110 -3.52 13.00 21.53
CA TYR A 110 -4.04 14.39 21.51
C TYR A 110 -5.37 14.59 22.24
N GLY A 111 -5.97 13.54 22.79
CA GLY A 111 -7.23 13.59 23.56
C GLY A 111 -8.47 13.98 22.76
N ASN A 112 -8.40 13.95 21.43
CA ASN A 112 -9.49 14.39 20.54
C ASN A 112 -9.67 13.43 19.36
N PRO A 113 -10.88 13.30 18.79
CA PRO A 113 -11.08 12.58 17.53
C PRO A 113 -10.36 13.28 16.37
N LEU A 114 -10.17 12.56 15.26
CA LEU A 114 -9.66 13.16 14.03
C LEU A 114 -10.64 14.26 13.54
N PRO A 115 -10.16 15.40 13.02
CA PRO A 115 -11.04 16.50 12.62
C PRO A 115 -12.12 16.11 11.60
N HIS A 116 -11.81 15.20 10.67
CA HIS A 116 -12.77 14.73 9.68
C HIS A 116 -13.81 13.77 10.29
N ASP A 117 -13.42 12.95 11.27
CA ASP A 117 -14.37 12.11 12.00
C ASP A 117 -15.31 12.97 12.86
N ALA A 118 -14.77 14.00 13.52
CA ALA A 118 -15.56 14.97 14.29
C ALA A 118 -16.54 15.77 13.41
N ALA A 119 -16.12 16.12 12.20
CA ALA A 119 -16.96 16.77 11.20
C ALA A 119 -17.89 15.79 10.45
N ALA A 120 -17.75 14.49 10.70
CA ALA A 120 -18.44 13.41 10.01
C ALA A 120 -18.31 13.47 8.48
N VAL A 121 -17.11 13.84 8.00
CA VAL A 121 -16.77 13.92 6.58
C VAL A 121 -15.79 12.82 6.21
N SER A 122 -16.05 12.15 5.08
CA SER A 122 -15.16 11.10 4.58
C SER A 122 -13.88 11.69 3.97
N ILE A 123 -12.74 11.03 4.23
CA ILE A 123 -11.46 11.29 3.56
C ILE A 123 -11.29 10.50 2.26
N LEU A 124 -12.21 9.56 1.97
CA LEU A 124 -12.14 8.75 0.77
C LEU A 124 -12.57 9.58 -0.43
N ARG A 125 -11.72 9.63 -1.46
CA ARG A 125 -11.91 10.49 -2.64
C ARG A 125 -13.20 10.23 -3.41
N TYR A 126 -13.68 8.99 -3.39
CA TYR A 126 -14.87 8.54 -4.12
C TYR A 126 -15.78 7.67 -3.25
N ALA A 127 -15.84 7.93 -1.94
CA ALA A 127 -16.86 7.29 -1.11
C ALA A 127 -18.22 7.61 -1.72
N ASP A 128 -18.90 6.57 -2.21
CA ASP A 128 -20.18 6.66 -2.87
C ASP A 128 -21.16 7.44 -1.98
N THR A 129 -21.69 8.54 -2.51
CA THR A 129 -22.90 9.24 -2.04
C THR A 129 -24.18 8.37 -2.11
N LYS A 130 -24.05 7.03 -2.20
CA LYS A 130 -25.17 6.10 -2.42
C LYS A 130 -25.55 5.24 -1.23
N SER A 131 -24.83 5.27 -0.11
CA SER A 131 -25.35 4.70 1.13
C SER A 131 -26.13 5.79 1.88
N GLY A 132 -27.44 5.87 1.63
CA GLY A 132 -28.38 6.63 2.45
C GLY A 132 -28.55 6.02 3.84
N ASN A 133 -27.46 5.98 4.61
CA ASN A 133 -27.49 5.65 6.02
C ASN A 133 -26.90 6.85 6.77
N PRO A 134 -27.66 7.49 7.68
CA PRO A 134 -27.11 8.54 8.51
C PRO A 134 -26.05 7.93 9.43
N LEU A 135 -25.03 8.75 9.68
CA LEU A 135 -23.97 8.55 10.65
C LEU A 135 -24.51 8.21 12.04
#